data_AF-A0A1G7GAP7-F1
#
_entry.id   AF-A0A1G7GAP7-F1
#
_cell.length_a   1.000
_cell.length_b   1.000
_cell.length_c   1.000
_cell.angle_alpha   90.00
_cell.angle_beta   90.00
_cell.angle_gamma   90.00
#
_symmetry.space_group_name_H-M   'P 1'
#
loop_
_entity.id
_entity.type
_entity.pdbx_description
1 polymer ?
#
loop_
_entity_poly.entity_id
_entity_poly.type
_entity_poly.pdbx_seq_one_letter_code
_entity_poly.pdbx_strand_id
1 'polypeptide(L)'
;MKNICIALVLSCLITSCVTQVLRPKLTGTVVDEQGIPLDSCLVGGAYTDKNGFYELPEITAERLFSFFGGSPIFLDEPVHKEGYEPKELVGSNLRGGVSVGTVWHMDTIRLRKTLTDFSKVTVQDHWLASMTKNLDTVFMTKKDIAYDRTKIDVIANNCDTYARGYYFLGIDNLPENVFERHIALDLTDSILNIQRVLIYGDVKTSEKTKYDTIYAHGKWKQAHKTLFFKTELPELNGSYKVVEFNYDSMALVKQ
;
A
#
# COMPACT_ATOMS: atom_id res chain seq x y z
N MET A 1 -59.72 -1.76 -17.42
CA MET A 1 -58.59 -0.99 -16.84
C MET A 1 -57.71 -1.84 -15.94
N LYS A 2 -58.24 -2.52 -14.90
CA LYS A 2 -57.45 -3.39 -13.98
C LYS A 2 -56.57 -4.44 -14.69
N ASN A 3 -57.09 -5.13 -15.70
CA ASN A 3 -56.33 -6.16 -16.45
C ASN A 3 -55.25 -5.56 -17.35
N ILE A 4 -55.43 -4.33 -17.83
CA ILE A 4 -54.43 -3.61 -18.65
C ILE A 4 -53.28 -3.15 -17.75
N CYS A 5 -53.58 -2.62 -16.56
CA CYS A 5 -52.55 -2.25 -15.58
C CYS A 5 -51.73 -3.46 -15.12
N ILE A 6 -52.37 -4.62 -14.89
CA ILE A 6 -51.66 -5.86 -14.53
C ILE A 6 -50.75 -6.33 -15.68
N ALA A 7 -51.23 -6.28 -16.93
CA ALA A 7 -50.41 -6.63 -18.09
C ALA A 7 -49.21 -5.69 -18.29
N LEU A 8 -49.38 -4.38 -18.04
CA LEU A 8 -48.31 -3.38 -18.09
C LEU A 8 -47.27 -3.56 -16.97
N VAL A 9 -47.72 -3.90 -15.76
CA VAL A 9 -46.82 -4.20 -14.63
C VAL A 9 -46.06 -5.50 -14.91
N LEU A 10 -46.72 -6.54 -15.42
CA LEU A 10 -46.02 -7.77 -15.84
C LEU A 10 -45.02 -7.48 -16.97
N SER A 11 -45.37 -6.69 -18.00
CA SER A 11 -44.43 -6.39 -19.09
C SER A 11 -43.20 -5.63 -18.59
N CYS A 12 -43.38 -4.67 -17.68
CA CYS A 12 -42.25 -3.93 -17.09
C CYS A 12 -41.35 -4.81 -16.20
N LEU A 13 -41.91 -5.80 -15.50
CA LEU A 13 -41.12 -6.75 -14.70
C LEU A 13 -40.29 -7.69 -15.58
N ILE A 14 -40.82 -8.12 -16.73
CA ILE A 14 -40.11 -9.05 -17.65
C ILE A 14 -38.97 -8.33 -18.41
N THR A 15 -39.08 -7.02 -18.65
CA THR A 15 -38.01 -6.21 -19.28
C THR A 15 -37.02 -5.60 -18.29
N SER A 16 -37.12 -5.95 -17.00
CA SER A 16 -36.29 -5.35 -15.96
C SER A 16 -34.95 -6.05 -15.75
N CYS A 17 -34.61 -7.07 -16.53
CA CYS A 17 -33.29 -7.68 -16.45
C CYS A 17 -32.21 -6.73 -16.98
N VAL A 18 -31.17 -6.55 -16.17
CA VAL A 18 -29.96 -5.81 -16.55
C VAL A 18 -28.74 -6.69 -16.31
N THR A 19 -27.79 -6.61 -17.23
CA THR A 19 -26.47 -7.20 -17.05
C THR A 19 -25.71 -6.40 -15.99
N GLN A 20 -25.47 -7.01 -14.84
CA GLN A 20 -24.67 -6.44 -13.77
C GLN A 20 -23.23 -6.96 -13.84
N VAL A 21 -22.26 -6.05 -13.79
CA VAL A 21 -20.85 -6.40 -13.61
C VAL A 21 -20.63 -6.83 -12.15
N LEU A 22 -20.18 -8.07 -11.95
CA LEU A 22 -19.76 -8.60 -10.64
C LEU A 22 -18.27 -8.35 -10.40
N ARG A 23 -17.47 -8.48 -11.44
CA ARG A 23 -16.04 -8.16 -11.47
C ARG A 23 -15.72 -7.55 -12.84
N PRO A 24 -15.23 -6.30 -12.91
CA PRO A 24 -14.79 -5.71 -14.19
C PRO A 24 -13.60 -6.48 -14.75
N LYS A 25 -13.27 -6.25 -16.02
CA LYS A 25 -12.01 -6.75 -16.57
C LYS A 25 -10.85 -6.18 -15.75
N LEU A 26 -9.92 -7.01 -15.30
CA LEU A 26 -8.76 -6.58 -14.52
C LEU A 26 -7.50 -6.71 -15.36
N THR A 27 -6.64 -5.71 -15.29
CA THR A 27 -5.32 -5.74 -15.94
C THR A 27 -4.27 -5.21 -14.98
N GLY A 28 -3.04 -5.69 -15.13
CA GLY A 28 -1.92 -5.25 -14.31
C GLY A 28 -0.65 -5.99 -14.67
N THR A 29 0.40 -5.77 -13.88
CA THR A 29 1.69 -6.41 -14.07
C THR A 29 2.15 -7.04 -12.76
N VAL A 30 2.75 -8.22 -12.82
CA VAL A 30 3.40 -8.86 -11.68
C VAL A 30 4.92 -8.79 -11.86
N VAL A 31 5.62 -8.33 -10.84
CA VAL A 31 7.09 -8.24 -10.80
C VAL A 31 7.62 -8.82 -9.48
N ASP A 32 8.91 -9.13 -9.43
CA ASP A 32 9.57 -9.49 -8.18
C ASP A 32 9.87 -8.29 -7.28
N GLU A 33 10.46 -8.56 -6.12
CA GLU A 33 10.81 -7.53 -5.16
C GLU A 33 11.90 -6.55 -5.64
N GLN A 34 12.49 -6.73 -6.82
CA GLN A 34 13.41 -5.77 -7.47
C GLN A 34 12.77 -5.09 -8.69
N GLY A 35 11.51 -5.37 -9.01
CA GLY A 35 10.81 -4.80 -10.16
C GLY A 35 11.02 -5.56 -11.47
N ILE A 36 11.60 -6.77 -11.43
CA ILE A 36 11.77 -7.63 -12.62
C ILE A 36 10.45 -8.32 -12.92
N PRO A 37 9.91 -8.22 -14.15
CA PRO A 37 8.65 -8.89 -14.50
C PRO A 37 8.67 -10.40 -14.33
N LEU A 38 7.55 -10.94 -13.84
CA LEU A 38 7.40 -12.38 -13.56
C LEU A 38 6.50 -13.06 -14.58
N ASP A 39 7.08 -13.94 -15.37
CA ASP A 39 6.36 -14.82 -16.30
C ASP A 39 5.68 -15.98 -15.56
N SER A 40 4.53 -16.40 -16.09
CA SER A 40 3.81 -17.59 -15.67
C SER A 40 3.50 -17.57 -14.17
N CYS A 41 3.09 -16.41 -13.66
CA CYS A 41 2.49 -16.22 -12.34
C CYS A 41 0.97 -16.34 -12.47
N LEU A 42 0.35 -17.14 -11.61
CA LEU A 42 -1.09 -17.31 -11.58
C LEU A 42 -1.70 -16.13 -10.81
N VAL A 43 -2.55 -15.35 -11.48
CA VAL A 43 -3.35 -14.25 -10.91
C VAL A 43 -4.81 -14.61 -11.10
N GLY A 44 -5.53 -14.93 -10.03
CA GLY A 44 -6.89 -15.46 -10.09
C GLY A 44 -6.93 -16.73 -10.95
N GLY A 45 -7.48 -16.60 -12.16
CA GLY A 45 -7.57 -17.66 -13.17
C GLY A 45 -6.69 -17.49 -14.41
N ALA A 46 -5.80 -16.49 -14.46
CA ALA A 46 -4.95 -16.22 -15.62
C ALA A 46 -3.46 -16.30 -15.28
N TYR A 47 -2.63 -16.64 -16.25
CA TYR A 47 -1.17 -16.59 -16.12
C TYR A 47 -0.62 -15.30 -16.71
N THR A 48 0.38 -14.72 -16.06
CA THR A 48 1.13 -13.59 -16.61
C THR A 48 1.95 -13.99 -17.83
N ASP A 49 2.17 -13.05 -18.74
CA ASP A 49 3.08 -13.20 -19.88
C ASP A 49 4.54 -12.92 -19.49
N LYS A 50 5.45 -13.00 -20.47
CA LYS A 50 6.89 -12.71 -20.32
C LYS A 50 7.22 -11.30 -19.81
N ASN A 51 6.29 -10.35 -19.92
CA ASN A 51 6.43 -8.98 -19.41
C ASN A 51 5.74 -8.82 -18.04
N GLY A 52 5.31 -9.93 -17.43
CA GLY A 52 4.57 -9.95 -16.18
C GLY A 52 3.12 -9.50 -16.32
N PHE A 53 2.62 -9.23 -17.53
CA PHE A 53 1.29 -8.68 -17.73
C PHE A 53 0.23 -9.78 -17.58
N TYR A 54 -0.87 -9.48 -16.88
CA TYR A 54 -2.05 -10.34 -16.82
C TYR A 54 -3.32 -9.61 -17.24
N GLU A 55 -4.28 -10.39 -17.72
CA GLU A 55 -5.63 -9.95 -18.02
C GLU A 55 -6.63 -10.96 -17.48
N LEU A 56 -7.51 -10.51 -16.59
CA LEU A 56 -8.65 -11.28 -16.12
C LEU A 56 -9.92 -10.81 -16.83
N PRO A 57 -10.71 -11.74 -17.41
CA PRO A 57 -11.93 -11.37 -18.10
C PRO A 57 -12.98 -10.81 -17.14
N GLU A 58 -13.87 -9.98 -17.66
CA GLU A 58 -15.04 -9.49 -16.93
C GLU A 58 -15.96 -10.65 -16.53
N ILE A 59 -16.54 -10.56 -15.32
CA ILE A 59 -17.60 -11.46 -14.85
C ILE A 59 -18.87 -10.64 -14.71
N THR A 60 -19.92 -11.09 -15.41
CA THR A 60 -21.25 -10.48 -15.38
C THR A 60 -22.31 -11.47 -14.91
N ALA A 61 -23.45 -10.95 -14.47
CA ALA A 61 -24.64 -11.74 -14.18
C ALA A 61 -25.90 -10.95 -14.56
N GLU A 62 -26.92 -11.65 -15.03
CA GLU A 62 -28.25 -11.07 -15.26
C GLU A 62 -28.97 -10.91 -13.91
N ARG A 63 -29.41 -9.68 -13.61
CA ARG A 63 -30.18 -9.37 -12.38
C ARG A 63 -31.39 -8.50 -12.68
N LEU A 64 -32.39 -8.57 -11.81
CA LEU A 64 -33.51 -7.61 -11.84
C LEU A 64 -33.00 -6.21 -11.52
N PHE A 65 -33.48 -5.23 -12.28
CA PHE A 65 -33.16 -3.82 -12.14
C PHE A 65 -33.49 -3.35 -10.72
N SER A 66 -32.53 -2.68 -10.09
CA SER A 66 -32.68 -2.08 -8.76
C SER A 66 -32.56 -0.57 -8.85
N PHE A 67 -33.52 0.14 -8.27
CA PHE A 67 -33.49 1.60 -8.11
C PHE A 67 -32.53 2.07 -7.00
N PHE A 68 -32.06 1.16 -6.14
CA PHE A 68 -31.25 1.49 -4.95
C PHE A 68 -29.74 1.59 -5.23
N GLY A 69 -29.34 1.69 -6.51
CA GLY A 69 -27.94 1.74 -6.94
C GLY A 69 -27.36 0.35 -7.24
N GLY A 70 -26.18 0.34 -7.87
CA GLY A 70 -25.48 -0.92 -8.19
C GLY A 70 -24.87 -1.56 -6.94
N SER A 71 -24.79 -2.89 -6.90
CA SER A 71 -24.18 -3.58 -5.75
C SER A 71 -22.69 -3.23 -5.64
N PRO A 72 -22.16 -3.06 -4.41
CA PRO A 72 -20.73 -2.94 -4.17
C PRO A 72 -19.97 -4.09 -4.83
N ILE A 73 -18.77 -3.79 -5.34
CA ILE A 73 -17.84 -4.78 -5.87
C ILE A 73 -16.68 -4.89 -4.89
N PHE A 74 -16.36 -6.13 -4.49
CA PHE A 74 -15.18 -6.49 -3.72
C PHE A 74 -14.41 -7.52 -4.51
N LEU A 75 -13.11 -7.28 -4.68
CA LEU A 75 -12.20 -8.14 -5.40
C LEU A 75 -11.21 -8.73 -4.43
N ASP A 76 -10.97 -10.02 -4.61
CA ASP A 76 -9.96 -10.78 -3.91
C ASP A 76 -9.51 -11.90 -4.87
N GLU A 77 -8.44 -11.64 -5.61
CA GLU A 77 -7.88 -12.60 -6.56
C GLU A 77 -6.55 -13.13 -6.02
N PRO A 78 -6.40 -14.45 -5.82
CA PRO A 78 -5.14 -15.02 -5.34
C PRO A 78 -4.03 -14.83 -6.38
N VAL A 79 -2.83 -14.50 -5.91
CA VAL A 79 -1.63 -14.37 -6.73
C VAL A 79 -0.59 -15.37 -6.24
N HIS A 80 -0.16 -16.24 -7.14
CA HIS A 80 0.73 -17.35 -6.81
C HIS A 80 1.84 -17.53 -7.85
N LYS A 81 3.06 -17.72 -7.36
CA LYS A 81 4.21 -18.17 -8.13
C LYS A 81 5.09 -19.04 -7.25
N GLU A 82 5.53 -20.18 -7.77
CA GLU A 82 6.46 -21.05 -7.04
C GLU A 82 7.76 -20.32 -6.70
N GLY A 83 8.22 -20.47 -5.45
CA GLY A 83 9.40 -19.77 -4.92
C GLY A 83 9.14 -18.35 -4.41
N TYR A 84 7.89 -17.88 -4.49
CA TYR A 84 7.44 -16.59 -3.98
C TYR A 84 6.39 -16.75 -2.90
N GLU A 85 6.29 -15.74 -2.04
CA GLU A 85 5.24 -15.66 -1.04
C GLU A 85 3.88 -15.42 -1.72
N PRO A 86 2.81 -16.10 -1.25
CA PRO A 86 1.47 -15.88 -1.78
C PRO A 86 1.01 -14.46 -1.45
N LYS A 87 0.19 -13.88 -2.33
CA LYS A 87 -0.39 -12.56 -2.16
C LYS A 87 -1.82 -12.54 -2.71
N GLU A 88 -2.60 -11.56 -2.31
CA GLU A 88 -3.94 -11.33 -2.82
C GLU A 88 -3.99 -9.98 -3.52
N LEU A 89 -4.66 -9.94 -4.67
CA LEU A 89 -5.04 -8.72 -5.35
C LEU A 89 -6.40 -8.29 -4.82
N VAL A 90 -6.41 -7.23 -4.02
CA VAL A 90 -7.62 -6.69 -3.39
C VAL A 90 -8.02 -5.38 -4.05
N GLY A 91 -9.32 -5.21 -4.26
CA GLY A 91 -9.89 -3.99 -4.80
C GLY A 91 -11.34 -3.83 -4.38
N SER A 92 -11.85 -2.60 -4.35
CA SER A 92 -13.28 -2.41 -4.05
C SER A 92 -13.85 -1.16 -4.70
N ASN A 93 -15.14 -1.23 -5.02
CA ASN A 93 -15.98 -0.08 -5.33
C ASN A 93 -17.26 -0.18 -4.48
N LEU A 94 -17.26 0.57 -3.37
CA LEU A 94 -18.38 0.60 -2.43
C LEU A 94 -19.67 1.16 -3.02
N ARG A 95 -19.59 1.97 -4.09
CA ARG A 95 -20.76 2.56 -4.74
C ARG A 95 -21.39 1.62 -5.78
N GLY A 96 -20.65 0.59 -6.19
CA GLY A 96 -21.08 -0.31 -7.26
C GLY A 96 -21.28 0.40 -8.60
N GLY A 97 -22.24 -0.09 -9.39
CA GLY A 97 -22.72 0.60 -10.60
C GLY A 97 -21.71 0.61 -11.76
N VAL A 98 -20.85 -0.41 -11.83
CA VAL A 98 -19.84 -0.52 -12.88
C VAL A 98 -20.50 -0.95 -14.18
N SER A 99 -20.22 -0.22 -15.27
CA SER A 99 -20.72 -0.52 -16.62
C SER A 99 -20.01 -1.73 -17.22
N VAL A 100 -20.71 -2.50 -18.05
CA VAL A 100 -20.13 -3.57 -18.88
C VAL A 100 -18.99 -3.02 -19.73
N GLY A 101 -17.90 -3.77 -19.84
CA GLY A 101 -16.69 -3.38 -20.55
C GLY A 101 -15.75 -2.47 -19.76
N THR A 102 -16.03 -2.21 -18.48
CA THR A 102 -15.11 -1.46 -17.62
C THR A 102 -13.83 -2.24 -17.39
N VAL A 103 -12.69 -1.55 -17.49
CA VAL A 103 -11.37 -2.10 -17.17
C VAL A 103 -10.85 -1.43 -15.92
N TRP A 104 -10.45 -2.23 -14.93
CA TRP A 104 -9.67 -1.76 -13.79
C TRP A 104 -8.20 -2.08 -14.01
N HIS A 105 -7.39 -1.02 -14.00
CA HIS A 105 -5.94 -1.11 -14.03
C HIS A 105 -5.44 -1.22 -12.59
N MET A 106 -5.08 -2.43 -12.18
CA MET A 106 -4.72 -2.80 -10.81
C MET A 106 -3.24 -2.53 -10.48
N ASP A 107 -2.54 -1.80 -11.35
CA ASP A 107 -1.13 -1.43 -11.22
C ASP A 107 -0.20 -2.66 -11.10
N THR A 108 0.95 -2.47 -10.45
CA THR A 108 2.02 -3.44 -10.34
C THR A 108 1.92 -4.22 -9.02
N ILE A 109 1.68 -5.53 -9.12
CA ILE A 109 1.76 -6.46 -8.00
C ILE A 109 3.21 -6.88 -7.84
N ARG A 110 3.79 -6.62 -6.66
CA ARG A 110 5.13 -7.08 -6.31
C ARG A 110 5.05 -8.33 -5.44
N LEU A 111 5.73 -9.40 -5.86
CA LEU A 111 5.89 -10.64 -5.11
C LEU A 111 7.31 -10.73 -4.54
N ARG A 112 7.42 -11.18 -3.28
CA ARG A 112 8.70 -11.41 -2.63
C ARG A 112 9.09 -12.88 -2.74
N LYS A 113 10.34 -13.16 -3.11
CA LYS A 113 10.88 -14.53 -3.04
C LYS A 113 10.87 -15.05 -1.60
N THR A 114 10.45 -16.29 -1.40
CA THR A 114 10.37 -16.93 -0.06
C THR A 114 11.73 -16.96 0.65
N LEU A 115 12.82 -17.08 -0.11
CA LEU A 115 14.20 -17.08 0.39
C LEU A 115 14.98 -15.87 -0.17
N THR A 116 14.49 -14.67 0.11
CA THR A 116 15.20 -13.46 -0.33
C THR A 116 16.44 -13.20 0.53
N ASP A 117 17.59 -13.06 -0.13
CA ASP A 117 18.82 -12.55 0.46
C ASP A 117 18.78 -11.01 0.50
N PHE A 118 18.53 -10.45 1.69
CA PHE A 118 18.44 -9.00 1.86
C PHE A 118 19.73 -8.29 1.45
N SER A 119 20.90 -8.95 1.46
CA SER A 119 22.16 -8.30 1.03
C SER A 119 22.16 -7.88 -0.44
N LYS A 120 21.24 -8.44 -1.25
CA LYS A 120 21.07 -8.12 -2.68
C LYS A 120 19.93 -7.14 -2.94
N VAL A 121 19.18 -6.74 -1.91
CA VAL A 121 18.09 -5.77 -2.04
C VAL A 121 18.70 -4.36 -2.08
N THR A 122 18.32 -3.58 -3.08
CA THR A 122 18.74 -2.19 -3.22
C THR A 122 18.05 -1.32 -2.16
N VAL A 123 18.81 -0.88 -1.16
CA VAL A 123 18.34 0.05 -0.11
C VAL A 123 18.64 1.52 -0.44
N GLN A 124 19.53 1.76 -1.41
CA GLN A 124 19.87 3.10 -1.88
C GLN A 124 18.65 3.80 -2.48
N ASP A 125 18.09 4.77 -1.75
CA ASP A 125 16.94 5.56 -2.17
C ASP A 125 16.70 6.75 -1.20
N HIS A 126 15.67 7.54 -1.48
CA HIS A 126 15.06 8.48 -0.56
C HIS A 126 13.93 7.83 0.21
N TRP A 127 14.04 7.82 1.53
CA TRP A 127 13.09 7.20 2.43
C TRP A 127 12.46 8.24 3.34
N LEU A 128 11.19 8.03 3.66
CA LEU A 128 10.55 8.54 4.86
C LEU A 128 10.70 7.48 5.95
N ALA A 129 10.97 7.92 7.17
CA ALA A 129 11.11 7.07 8.33
C ALA A 129 10.22 7.58 9.46
N SER A 130 9.71 6.63 10.26
CA SER A 130 9.08 6.89 11.54
C SER A 130 9.52 5.82 12.53
N MET A 131 9.23 6.03 13.80
CA MET A 131 9.72 5.17 14.86
C MET A 131 8.71 5.09 15.99
N THR A 132 8.70 3.97 16.70
CA THR A 132 7.95 3.80 17.94
C THR A 132 8.45 4.74 19.05
N LYS A 133 7.65 4.93 20.09
CA LYS A 133 7.98 5.76 21.26
C LYS A 133 9.28 5.33 21.94
N ASN A 134 9.50 4.02 21.98
CA ASN A 134 10.71 3.41 22.57
C ASN A 134 11.96 3.55 21.69
N LEU A 135 11.82 4.07 20.46
CA LEU A 135 12.90 4.20 19.47
C LEU A 135 13.57 2.85 19.15
N ASP A 136 12.82 1.76 19.31
CA ASP A 136 13.27 0.37 19.09
C ASP A 136 12.88 -0.15 17.71
N THR A 137 11.87 0.42 17.07
CA THR A 137 11.35 -0.03 15.78
C THR A 137 11.26 1.14 14.84
N VAL A 138 11.77 0.98 13.62
CA VAL A 138 11.75 1.99 12.56
C VAL A 138 10.96 1.44 11.39
N PHE A 139 9.97 2.20 10.94
CA PHE A 139 9.25 1.92 9.70
C PHE A 139 9.74 2.90 8.65
N MET A 140 10.06 2.38 7.47
CA MET A 140 10.52 3.17 6.33
C MET A 140 9.63 2.94 5.13
N THR A 141 9.38 3.99 4.35
CA THR A 141 8.68 3.93 3.06
C THR A 141 9.40 4.85 2.08
N LYS A 142 9.49 4.52 0.79
CA LYS A 142 10.11 5.43 -0.17
C LYS A 142 9.34 6.75 -0.21
N LYS A 143 10.08 7.85 -0.32
CA LYS A 143 9.54 9.21 -0.23
C LYS A 143 8.62 9.55 -1.40
N ASP A 144 8.93 9.06 -2.58
CA ASP A 144 8.28 9.47 -3.84
C ASP A 144 7.12 8.55 -4.27
N ILE A 145 6.55 7.78 -3.33
CA ILE A 145 5.38 6.94 -3.60
C ILE A 145 4.12 7.80 -3.60
N ALA A 146 3.36 7.79 -4.69
CA ALA A 146 2.04 8.39 -4.73
C ALA A 146 1.12 7.69 -3.70
N TYR A 147 0.55 8.45 -2.76
CA TYR A 147 -0.35 7.91 -1.76
C TYR A 147 -1.60 7.30 -2.43
N ASP A 148 -1.71 5.98 -2.36
CA ASP A 148 -2.89 5.23 -2.75
C ASP A 148 -3.22 4.23 -1.65
N ARG A 149 -4.32 4.47 -0.93
CA ARG A 149 -4.73 3.66 0.23
C ARG A 149 -4.95 2.19 -0.11
N THR A 150 -5.17 1.84 -1.38
CA THR A 150 -5.32 0.45 -1.83
C THR A 150 -3.97 -0.22 -2.15
N LYS A 151 -2.90 0.57 -2.22
CA LYS A 151 -1.53 0.12 -2.59
C LYS A 151 -0.51 0.28 -1.46
N ILE A 152 -0.87 0.99 -0.40
CA ILE A 152 -0.04 1.17 0.80
C ILE A 152 -0.06 -0.13 1.60
N ASP A 153 1.10 -0.75 1.73
CA ASP A 153 1.27 -1.92 2.58
C ASP A 153 1.25 -1.54 4.08
N VAL A 154 1.21 -2.56 4.94
CA VAL A 154 1.15 -2.39 6.40
C VAL A 154 2.36 -1.60 6.93
N ILE A 155 3.54 -1.77 6.35
CA ILE A 155 4.76 -1.10 6.79
C ILE A 155 4.69 0.39 6.47
N ALA A 156 4.28 0.75 5.25
CA ALA A 156 4.09 2.13 4.84
C ALA A 156 2.94 2.81 5.63
N ASN A 157 1.85 2.09 5.90
CA ASN A 157 0.79 2.58 6.78
C ASN A 157 1.27 2.82 8.22
N ASN A 158 2.07 1.90 8.76
CA ASN A 158 2.74 2.10 10.05
C ASN A 158 3.69 3.30 9.97
N CYS A 159 4.41 3.48 8.86
CA CYS A 159 5.30 4.62 8.70
C CYS A 159 4.57 5.96 8.83
N ASP A 160 3.41 6.09 8.20
CA ASP A 160 2.55 7.27 8.33
C ASP A 160 1.95 7.40 9.73
N THR A 161 1.48 6.29 10.30
CA THR A 161 0.83 6.24 11.62
C THR A 161 1.78 6.69 12.73
N TYR A 162 3.00 6.15 12.77
CA TYR A 162 4.00 6.48 13.80
C TYR A 162 4.67 7.84 13.57
N ALA A 163 4.48 8.46 12.40
CA ALA A 163 4.89 9.84 12.14
C ALA A 163 3.91 10.89 12.70
N ARG A 164 2.70 10.50 13.11
CA ARG A 164 1.63 11.42 13.54
C ARG A 164 1.15 11.12 14.96
N GLY A 165 0.82 12.16 15.72
CA GLY A 165 0.25 12.06 17.07
C GLY A 165 -1.28 12.00 17.07
N TYR A 166 -1.91 11.54 15.98
CA TYR A 166 -3.33 11.78 15.71
C TYR A 166 -4.27 10.96 16.61
N TYR A 167 -5.31 11.64 17.12
CA TYR A 167 -6.32 11.16 18.07
C TYR A 167 -7.11 9.91 17.61
N PHE A 168 -7.31 9.69 16.31
CA PHE A 168 -8.19 8.62 15.80
C PHE A 168 -7.68 7.20 16.03
N LEU A 169 -6.39 7.01 16.32
CA LEU A 169 -5.82 5.69 16.61
C LEU A 169 -5.38 5.53 18.07
N GLY A 170 -5.43 6.60 18.88
CA GLY A 170 -5.05 6.56 20.30
C GLY A 170 -3.56 6.24 20.56
N ILE A 171 -2.70 6.41 19.56
CA ILE A 171 -1.27 6.06 19.68
C ILE A 171 -0.50 7.27 20.19
N ASP A 172 -0.17 7.25 21.48
CA ASP A 172 0.70 8.22 22.15
C ASP A 172 2.19 7.95 21.81
N ASN A 173 2.55 8.17 20.54
CA ASN A 173 3.87 7.85 20.01
C ASN A 173 4.90 9.00 20.11
N LEU A 174 4.41 10.24 20.01
CA LEU A 174 5.26 11.42 19.84
C LEU A 174 5.56 12.09 21.19
N PRO A 175 6.65 12.88 21.29
CA PRO A 175 6.91 13.70 22.47
C PRO A 175 5.77 14.67 22.76
N GLU A 176 5.69 15.14 24.00
CA GLU A 176 4.66 16.09 24.42
C GLU A 176 4.64 17.33 23.51
N ASN A 177 3.44 17.76 23.10
CA ASN A 177 3.19 18.89 22.19
C ASN A 177 3.71 18.70 20.75
N VAL A 178 4.26 17.54 20.38
CA VAL A 178 4.61 17.21 19.00
C VAL A 178 3.41 16.56 18.32
N PHE A 179 2.90 17.24 17.30
CA PHE A 179 1.77 16.81 16.49
C PHE A 179 2.19 15.85 15.37
N GLU A 180 3.32 16.11 14.70
CA GLU A 180 3.91 15.22 13.68
C GLU A 180 5.44 15.21 13.79
N ARG A 181 6.06 14.08 13.46
CA ARG A 181 7.50 13.90 13.30
C ARG A 181 7.76 13.30 11.93
N HIS A 182 8.30 14.09 11.01
CA HIS A 182 8.72 13.65 9.69
C HIS A 182 10.23 13.47 9.68
N ILE A 183 10.71 12.29 9.32
CA ILE A 183 12.13 12.02 9.13
C ILE A 183 12.32 11.58 7.68
N ALA A 184 13.06 12.36 6.91
CA ALA A 184 13.50 11.97 5.57
C ALA A 184 14.97 11.53 5.64
N LEU A 185 15.28 10.40 5.01
CA LEU A 185 16.60 9.81 4.88
C LEU A 185 16.96 9.74 3.40
N ASP A 186 18.17 10.14 3.06
CA ASP A 186 18.79 9.90 1.76
C ASP A 186 19.97 8.96 1.98
N LEU A 187 19.89 7.78 1.37
CA LEU A 187 20.82 6.66 1.53
C LEU A 187 21.67 6.48 0.27
N THR A 188 22.30 7.53 -0.25
CA THR A 188 23.15 7.46 -1.45
C THR A 188 24.60 7.12 -1.11
N ASP A 189 25.21 6.15 -1.80
CA ASP A 189 26.67 5.85 -1.73
C ASP A 189 27.30 5.76 -0.33
N SER A 190 26.60 5.12 0.62
CA SER A 190 26.99 5.02 2.06
C SER A 190 26.96 6.34 2.85
N ILE A 191 26.58 7.45 2.21
CA ILE A 191 26.30 8.74 2.84
C ILE A 191 24.85 8.71 3.33
N LEU A 192 24.65 9.15 4.56
CA LEU A 192 23.33 9.31 5.16
C LEU A 192 23.05 10.80 5.34
N ASN A 193 22.12 11.35 4.57
CA ASN A 193 21.58 12.68 4.84
C ASN A 193 20.22 12.54 5.51
N ILE A 194 20.00 13.32 6.57
CA ILE A 194 18.77 13.25 7.37
C ILE A 194 18.18 14.65 7.45
N GLN A 195 16.88 14.74 7.17
CA GLN A 195 16.06 15.90 7.50
C GLN A 195 14.99 15.46 8.47
N ARG A 196 14.99 16.01 9.69
CA ARG A 196 13.92 15.80 10.67
C ARG A 196 13.12 17.08 10.82
N VAL A 197 11.80 16.98 10.71
CA VAL A 197 10.86 18.07 10.97
C VAL A 197 9.93 17.64 12.09
N LEU A 198 9.99 18.35 13.22
CA LEU A 198 8.99 18.27 14.28
C LEU A 198 7.96 19.38 14.06
N ILE A 199 6.70 18.98 14.00
CA ILE A 199 5.57 19.90 13.86
C ILE A 199 4.86 19.90 15.21
N TYR A 200 4.80 21.06 15.83
CA TYR A 200 4.08 21.29 17.08
C TYR A 200 2.68 21.78 16.75
N GLY A 201 1.72 21.43 17.60
CA GLY A 201 0.33 21.77 17.37
C GLY A 201 -0.60 21.30 18.47
N ASP A 202 -1.86 21.68 18.35
CA ASP A 202 -2.92 21.22 19.24
C ASP A 202 -3.56 19.94 18.65
N VAL A 203 -3.47 18.86 19.41
CA VAL A 203 -3.97 17.53 19.01
C VAL A 203 -5.50 17.50 18.84
N LYS A 204 -6.24 18.38 19.54
CA LYS A 204 -7.69 18.49 19.49
C LYS A 204 -8.16 19.30 18.29
N THR A 205 -7.50 20.41 17.99
CA THR A 205 -7.90 21.30 16.87
C THR A 205 -7.19 20.96 15.56
N SER A 206 -6.15 20.13 15.59
CA SER A 206 -5.23 19.85 14.47
C SER A 206 -4.52 21.10 13.94
N GLU A 207 -4.44 22.17 14.73
CA GLU A 207 -3.76 23.40 14.37
C GLU A 207 -2.23 23.23 14.50
N LYS A 208 -1.50 23.52 13.43
CA LYS A 208 -0.02 23.47 13.39
C LYS A 208 0.55 24.84 13.75
N THR A 209 1.30 24.92 14.83
CA THR A 209 1.75 26.21 15.42
C THR A 209 3.23 26.49 15.20
N LYS A 210 4.08 25.46 15.13
CA LYS A 210 5.53 25.62 14.96
C LYS A 210 6.14 24.45 14.22
N TYR A 211 7.19 24.73 13.44
CA TYR A 211 8.00 23.75 12.73
C TYR A 211 9.44 23.88 13.22
N ASP A 212 10.03 22.78 13.68
CA ASP A 212 11.44 22.70 14.05
C ASP A 212 12.14 21.71 13.13
N THR A 213 13.10 22.19 12.35
CA THR A 213 13.79 21.40 11.33
C THR A 213 15.26 21.25 11.69
N ILE A 214 15.72 20.01 11.74
CA ILE A 214 17.13 19.66 11.94
C ILE A 214 17.62 18.90 10.73
N TYR A 215 18.82 19.27 10.27
CA TYR A 215 19.58 18.51 9.29
C TYR A 215 20.72 17.81 10.01
N ALA A 216 20.90 16.52 9.71
CA ALA A 216 22.02 15.75 10.22
C ALA A 216 22.65 14.96 9.08
N HIS A 217 23.93 14.64 9.25
CA HIS A 217 24.70 13.85 8.31
C HIS A 217 25.32 12.66 9.03
N GLY A 218 25.56 11.60 8.28
CA GLY A 218 26.10 10.37 8.81
C GLY A 218 26.61 9.45 7.74
N LYS A 219 26.83 8.21 8.16
CA LYS A 219 27.12 7.10 7.26
C LYS A 219 26.11 6.00 7.50
N TRP A 220 25.82 5.25 6.45
CA TRP A 220 25.05 4.03 6.58
C TRP A 220 25.75 2.87 5.87
N LYS A 221 25.39 1.66 6.27
CA LYS A 221 25.88 0.44 5.64
C LYS A 221 24.81 -0.65 5.74
N GLN A 222 24.70 -1.44 4.69
CA GLN A 222 23.95 -2.69 4.69
C GLN A 222 24.90 -3.88 4.83
N ALA A 223 24.58 -4.83 5.71
CA ALA A 223 25.23 -6.12 5.73
C ALA A 223 24.24 -7.21 6.17
N HIS A 224 24.13 -8.28 5.38
CA HIS A 224 23.14 -9.35 5.61
C HIS A 224 21.73 -8.78 5.77
N LYS A 225 21.04 -9.04 6.90
CA LYS A 225 19.72 -8.49 7.24
C LYS A 225 19.82 -7.32 8.23
N THR A 226 20.90 -6.54 8.17
CA THR A 226 21.13 -5.45 9.12
C THR A 226 21.50 -4.17 8.39
N LEU A 227 20.89 -3.07 8.81
CA LEU A 227 21.25 -1.71 8.45
C LEU A 227 21.96 -1.05 9.63
N PHE A 228 23.10 -0.43 9.36
CA PHE A 228 23.89 0.30 10.33
C PHE A 228 23.77 1.78 10.00
N PHE A 229 23.40 2.60 10.97
CA PHE A 229 23.37 4.04 10.85
C PHE A 229 24.32 4.65 11.88
N LYS A 230 25.26 5.47 11.40
CA LYS A 230 26.17 6.25 12.23
C LYS A 230 25.87 7.72 12.02
N THR A 231 25.25 8.37 12.99
CA THR A 231 24.79 9.76 12.91
C THR A 231 24.78 10.40 14.30
N GLU A 232 24.85 11.73 14.36
CA GLU A 232 24.70 12.50 15.59
C GLU A 232 23.23 12.53 16.08
N LEU A 233 22.27 12.07 15.27
CA LEU A 233 20.86 11.97 15.65
C LEU A 233 20.62 10.69 16.49
N PRO A 234 20.43 10.77 17.82
CA PRO A 234 20.49 9.59 18.69
C PRO A 234 19.38 8.56 18.43
N GLU A 235 18.22 9.03 17.94
CA GLU A 235 17.06 8.17 17.65
C GLU A 235 17.31 7.21 16.47
N LEU A 236 18.12 7.61 15.50
CA LEU A 236 18.50 6.79 14.35
C LEU A 236 19.86 6.10 14.48
N ASN A 237 20.73 6.56 15.38
CA ASN A 237 22.07 5.99 15.51
C ASN A 237 22.01 4.57 16.10
N GLY A 238 22.57 3.59 15.39
CA GLY A 238 22.61 2.20 15.84
C GLY A 238 22.66 1.15 14.74
N SER A 239 22.49 -0.10 15.16
CA SER A 239 22.34 -1.28 14.30
C SER A 239 20.89 -1.73 14.31
N TYR A 240 20.33 -2.02 13.15
CA TYR A 240 18.92 -2.35 13.00
C TYR A 240 18.76 -3.60 12.15
N LYS A 241 18.14 -4.64 12.74
CA LYS A 241 17.76 -5.85 12.03
C LYS A 241 16.53 -5.57 11.17
N VAL A 242 16.60 -5.91 9.90
CA VAL A 242 15.45 -5.88 8.98
C VAL A 242 14.59 -7.10 9.29
N VAL A 243 13.40 -6.85 9.84
CA VAL A 243 12.44 -7.91 10.20
C VAL A 243 11.49 -8.20 9.06
N GLU A 244 11.13 -7.17 8.29
CA GLU A 244 10.22 -7.28 7.16
C GLU A 244 10.55 -6.19 6.13
N PHE A 245 10.36 -6.48 4.85
CA PHE A 245 10.53 -5.50 3.78
C PHE A 245 9.72 -5.87 2.54
N ASN A 246 9.36 -4.82 1.79
CA ASN A 246 8.84 -4.84 0.43
C ASN A 246 9.77 -3.98 -0.44
N TYR A 247 9.46 -3.85 -1.73
CA TYR A 247 10.23 -2.97 -2.63
C TYR A 247 10.24 -1.51 -2.16
N ASP A 248 9.11 -1.06 -1.63
CA ASP A 248 8.82 0.35 -1.33
C ASP A 248 8.85 0.68 0.17
N SER A 249 9.01 -0.33 1.04
CA SER A 249 8.90 -0.15 2.48
C SER A 249 9.71 -1.19 3.24
N MET A 250 10.15 -0.88 4.47
CA MET A 250 10.79 -1.85 5.35
C MET A 250 10.59 -1.54 6.83
N ALA A 251 10.54 -2.58 7.65
CA ALA A 251 10.47 -2.53 9.09
C ALA A 251 11.79 -3.02 9.69
N LEU A 252 12.34 -2.22 10.60
CA LEU A 252 13.63 -2.44 11.23
C LEU A 252 13.47 -2.46 12.75
N VAL A 253 14.20 -3.32 13.43
CA VAL A 253 14.25 -3.40 14.90
C VAL A 253 15.68 -3.17 15.38
N LYS A 254 15.86 -2.23 16.30
CA LYS A 254 17.14 -1.87 16.91
C LYS A 254 17.72 -3.07 17.68
N GLN A 255 19.03 -3.27 17.55
CA GLN A 255 19.78 -4.34 18.22
C GLN A 255 20.52 -3.82 19.44
#